data_AF-A0AAD4LBM0-F1
#
_entry.id   AF-A0AAD4LBM0-F1
#
_cell.length_a   1.000
_cell.length_b   1.000
_cell.length_c   1.000
_cell.angle_alpha   90.00
_cell.angle_beta   90.00
_cell.angle_gamma   90.00
#
_symmetry.space_group_name_H-M   'P 1'
#
loop_
_entity.id
_entity.type
_entity.pdbx_description
1 polymer ?
#
loop_
_entity_poly.entity_id
_entity_poly.type
_entity_poly.pdbx_seq_one_letter_code
_entity_poly.pdbx_strand_id
1 'polypeptide(L)'
;MTEISGKIMVELLSVLALATKQIKQGRFKKFAKKLLGECEIESVLHRLDRLTQEEGRMTMTQTLEVVCGLVNNVKVVINDGKVSVDGIWKALDMMQQIANDINKMKRDRLQRESRSWLSPPDPSSNYNIACDIHQDGTATWFCEGSVFAEWNAKGSLLWIHGKRE
;
A
#
# COMPACT_ATOMS: atom_id res chain seq x y z
N MET A 1 24.89 -9.39 7.38
CA MET A 1 23.41 -9.27 7.35
C MET A 1 22.89 -8.20 8.29
N THR A 2 23.30 -8.19 9.56
CA THR A 2 22.87 -7.20 10.59
C THR A 2 23.23 -5.75 10.28
N GLU A 3 24.38 -5.51 9.64
CA GLU A 3 24.83 -4.15 9.30
C GLU A 3 24.01 -3.53 8.15
N ILE A 4 23.63 -4.35 7.16
CA ILE A 4 22.79 -3.93 6.02
C ILE A 4 21.36 -3.65 6.49
N SER A 5 20.80 -4.51 7.36
CA SER A 5 19.47 -4.25 7.93
C SER A 5 19.45 -2.99 8.80
N GLY A 6 20.55 -2.69 9.51
CA GLY A 6 20.69 -1.47 10.30
C GLY A 6 20.63 -0.20 9.45
N LYS A 7 21.39 -0.16 8.34
CA LYS A 7 21.38 0.97 7.40
C LYS A 7 20.00 1.22 6.80
N ILE A 8 19.33 0.15 6.34
CA ILE A 8 17.96 0.23 5.82
C ILE A 8 16.99 0.79 6.88
N MET A 9 17.12 0.37 8.14
CA MET A 9 16.22 0.82 9.20
C MET A 9 16.40 2.31 9.51
N VAL A 10 17.64 2.82 9.48
CA VAL A 10 17.94 4.25 9.65
C VAL A 10 17.39 5.08 8.50
N GLU A 11 17.51 4.60 7.26
CA GLU A 11 16.95 5.25 6.07
C GLU A 11 15.42 5.35 6.19
N LEU A 12 14.75 4.24 6.56
CA LEU A 12 13.31 4.19 6.74
C LEU A 12 12.84 5.12 7.87
N LEU A 13 13.54 5.15 9.00
CA LEU A 13 13.24 6.07 10.10
C LEU A 13 13.39 7.53 9.67
N SER A 14 14.38 7.83 8.83
CA SER A 14 14.60 9.18 8.30
C SER A 14 13.47 9.61 7.36
N VAL A 15 13.06 8.71 6.45
CA VAL A 15 11.92 8.94 5.55
C VAL A 15 10.62 9.09 6.34
N LEU A 16 10.39 8.25 7.35
CA LEU A 16 9.21 8.33 8.22
C LEU A 16 9.20 9.62 9.03
N ALA A 17 10.33 10.02 9.62
CA ALA A 17 10.45 11.28 10.35
C ALA A 17 10.15 12.48 9.44
N LEU A 18 10.67 12.46 8.22
CA LEU A 18 10.43 13.50 7.21
C LEU A 18 8.96 13.53 6.79
N ALA A 19 8.35 12.37 6.50
CA ALA A 19 6.94 12.24 6.15
C ALA A 19 6.04 12.75 7.29
N THR A 20 6.31 12.33 8.53
CA THR A 20 5.57 12.78 9.72
C THR A 20 5.69 14.29 9.91
N LYS A 21 6.86 14.87 9.63
CA LYS A 21 7.07 16.32 9.65
C LYS A 21 6.25 17.03 8.57
N GLN A 22 6.19 16.50 7.34
CA GLN A 22 5.37 17.08 6.26
C GLN A 22 3.85 16.97 6.54
N ILE A 23 3.43 15.88 7.20
CA ILE A 23 2.04 15.69 7.64
C ILE A 23 1.69 16.70 8.73
N LYS A 24 2.53 16.84 9.77
CA LYS A 24 2.33 17.84 10.85
C LYS A 24 2.30 19.28 10.34
N GLN A 25 3.04 19.58 9.27
CA GLN A 25 3.03 20.90 8.61
C GLN A 25 1.80 21.13 7.72
N GLY A 26 0.87 20.18 7.64
CA GLY A 26 -0.34 20.29 6.80
C GLY A 26 -0.05 20.33 5.29
N ARG A 27 1.20 20.14 4.87
CA ARG A 27 1.62 20.21 3.47
C ARG A 27 1.04 19.08 2.65
N PHE A 28 0.95 17.89 3.23
CA PHE A 28 0.27 16.76 2.60
C PHE A 28 -1.21 17.08 2.35
N LYS A 29 -1.91 17.66 3.34
CA LYS A 29 -3.30 18.12 3.21
C LYS A 29 -3.44 19.16 2.09
N LYS A 30 -2.51 20.13 2.00
CA LYS A 30 -2.51 21.16 0.95
C LYS A 30 -2.22 20.60 -0.45
N PHE A 31 -1.31 19.62 -0.53
CA PHE A 31 -0.97 18.94 -1.78
C PHE A 31 -2.13 18.09 -2.28
N ALA A 32 -2.72 17.27 -1.41
CA ALA A 32 -3.93 16.52 -1.71
C ALA A 32 -5.03 17.46 -2.20
N LYS A 33 -5.27 18.60 -1.51
CA LYS A 33 -6.28 19.61 -1.87
C LYS A 33 -6.12 20.15 -3.28
N LYS A 34 -4.87 20.27 -3.73
CA LYS A 34 -4.55 20.73 -5.08
C LYS A 34 -4.72 19.65 -6.15
N LEU A 35 -4.62 18.38 -5.79
CA LEU A 35 -4.67 17.23 -6.70
C LEU A 35 -6.08 16.64 -6.84
N LEU A 36 -6.87 16.63 -5.77
CA LEU A 36 -8.16 15.93 -5.69
C LEU A 36 -9.35 16.88 -5.46
N GLY A 37 -9.12 18.19 -5.33
CA GLY A 37 -10.18 19.18 -5.04
C GLY A 37 -10.62 19.21 -3.57
N GLU A 38 -11.25 20.32 -3.12
CA GLU A 38 -11.46 20.58 -1.69
C GLU A 38 -12.50 19.67 -1.00
N CYS A 39 -13.47 19.11 -1.73
CA CYS A 39 -14.62 18.42 -1.14
C CYS A 39 -14.38 16.91 -0.95
N GLU A 40 -13.56 16.27 -1.80
CA GLU A 40 -13.34 14.83 -1.72
C GLU A 40 -12.40 14.42 -0.59
N ILE A 41 -11.38 15.23 -0.28
CA ILE A 41 -10.25 14.78 0.57
C ILE A 41 -10.63 14.65 2.03
N GLU A 42 -11.39 15.59 2.58
CA GLU A 42 -11.81 15.50 3.99
C GLU A 42 -12.70 14.25 4.17
N SER A 43 -13.55 13.94 3.18
CA SER A 43 -14.37 12.74 3.19
C SER A 43 -13.55 11.45 3.04
N VAL A 44 -12.54 11.43 2.17
CA VAL A 44 -11.65 10.28 1.96
C VAL A 44 -10.77 10.04 3.19
N LEU A 45 -10.22 11.10 3.80
CA LEU A 45 -9.42 10.99 5.02
C LEU A 45 -10.27 10.51 6.20
N HIS A 46 -11.49 11.03 6.37
CA HIS A 46 -12.41 10.53 7.39
C HIS A 46 -12.82 9.07 7.14
N ARG A 47 -13.05 8.67 5.90
CA ARG A 47 -13.35 7.28 5.54
C ARG A 47 -12.16 6.37 5.85
N LEU A 48 -10.94 6.82 5.57
CA LEU A 48 -9.72 6.07 5.86
C LEU A 48 -9.52 5.89 7.37
N ASP A 49 -9.70 6.95 8.15
CA ASP A 49 -9.59 6.90 9.62
C ASP A 49 -10.64 5.95 10.23
N ARG A 50 -11.90 6.05 9.76
CA ARG A 50 -12.97 5.14 10.15
C ARG A 50 -12.65 3.68 9.78
N LEU A 51 -12.21 3.41 8.55
CA LEU A 51 -11.86 2.06 8.10
C LEU A 51 -10.68 1.49 8.89
N THR A 52 -9.68 2.31 9.20
CA THR A 52 -8.52 1.91 10.02
C THR A 52 -8.96 1.48 11.43
N GLN A 53 -9.89 2.23 12.03
CA GLN A 53 -10.46 1.89 13.33
C GLN A 53 -11.33 0.63 13.28
N GLU A 54 -12.19 0.50 12.27
CA GLU A 54 -13.05 -0.67 12.08
C GLU A 54 -12.25 -1.95 11.81
N GLU A 55 -11.19 -1.89 11.01
CA GLU A 55 -10.31 -3.03 10.73
C GLU A 55 -9.56 -3.48 11.99
N GLY A 56 -9.12 -2.52 12.83
CA GLY A 56 -8.54 -2.80 14.14
C GLY A 56 -9.52 -3.52 15.07
N ARG A 57 -10.78 -3.04 15.14
CA ARG A 57 -11.84 -3.64 15.94
C ARG A 57 -12.24 -5.02 15.44
N MET A 58 -12.38 -5.20 14.13
CA MET A 58 -12.71 -6.49 13.51
C MET A 58 -11.64 -7.54 13.82
N THR A 59 -10.36 -7.18 13.71
CA THR A 59 -9.25 -8.06 14.06
C THR A 59 -9.31 -8.47 15.53
N MET A 60 -9.62 -7.54 16.44
CA MET A 60 -9.73 -7.81 17.87
C MET A 60 -10.94 -8.70 18.20
N THR A 61 -12.09 -8.46 17.57
CA THR A 61 -13.31 -9.27 17.75
C THR A 61 -13.11 -10.70 17.25
N GLN A 62 -12.54 -10.89 16.05
CA GLN A 62 -12.23 -12.22 15.51
C GLN A 62 -11.23 -12.97 16.39
N THR A 63 -10.22 -12.27 16.91
CA THR A 63 -9.25 -12.86 17.85
C THR A 63 -9.94 -13.31 19.13
N LEU A 64 -10.81 -12.48 19.71
CA LEU A 64 -11.56 -12.82 20.92
C LEU A 64 -12.56 -13.96 20.69
N GLU A 65 -13.23 -14.00 19.55
CA GLU A 65 -14.17 -15.08 19.21
C GLU A 65 -13.48 -16.44 19.16
N VAL A 66 -12.32 -16.52 18.49
CA VAL A 66 -11.51 -17.74 18.44
C VAL A 66 -11.01 -18.13 19.84
N VAL A 67 -10.54 -17.17 20.64
CA VAL A 67 -10.04 -17.42 22.01
C VAL A 67 -11.17 -17.88 22.94
N CYS A 68 -12.35 -17.23 22.90
CA CYS A 68 -13.50 -17.62 23.70
C CYS A 68 -14.06 -18.98 23.29
N GLY A 69 -14.15 -19.26 21.98
CA GLY A 69 -14.51 -20.58 21.48
C GLY A 69 -13.56 -21.67 21.99
N LEU A 70 -12.26 -21.38 22.03
CA LEU A 70 -11.25 -22.29 22.54
C LEU A 70 -11.35 -22.54 24.05
N VAL A 71 -11.51 -21.49 24.86
CA VAL A 71 -11.66 -21.62 26.32
C VAL A 71 -12.88 -22.48 26.67
N ASN A 72 -13.97 -22.33 25.92
CA ASN A 72 -15.17 -23.15 26.12
C ASN A 72 -14.94 -24.61 25.73
N ASN A 73 -14.26 -24.87 24.62
CA ASN A 73 -13.91 -26.23 24.21
C ASN A 73 -12.97 -26.92 25.22
N VAL A 74 -11.97 -26.20 25.75
CA VAL A 74 -11.07 -26.70 26.80
C VAL A 74 -11.84 -27.03 28.09
N LYS A 75 -12.81 -26.20 28.48
CA LYS A 75 -13.64 -26.40 29.67
C LYS A 75 -14.52 -27.65 29.57
N VAL A 76 -15.10 -27.92 28.39
CA VAL A 76 -15.90 -29.14 28.14
C VAL A 76 -15.02 -30.39 28.21
N VAL A 77 -13.80 -30.30 27.66
CA VAL A 77 -12.84 -31.41 27.59
C VAL A 77 -12.23 -31.76 28.97
N ILE A 78 -12.12 -30.79 29.90
CA ILE A 78 -11.62 -31.01 31.27
C ILE A 78 -12.66 -31.72 32.16
N ASN A 79 -13.96 -31.51 31.92
CA ASN A 79 -15.02 -32.04 32.79
C ASN A 79 -15.33 -33.53 32.57
N ASP A 80 -14.98 -34.11 31.42
CA ASP A 80 -15.30 -35.51 31.07
C ASP A 80 -14.16 -36.54 31.31
N GLY A 81 -13.10 -36.14 32.03
CA GLY A 81 -12.22 -37.08 32.74
C GLY A 81 -11.42 -38.09 31.91
N LYS A 82 -11.26 -37.91 30.59
CA LYS A 82 -10.49 -38.86 29.77
C LYS A 82 -9.81 -38.19 28.57
N VAL A 83 -8.79 -37.38 28.82
CA VAL A 83 -8.04 -36.74 27.72
C VAL A 83 -6.56 -37.03 27.86
N SER A 84 -6.01 -37.67 26.82
CA SER A 84 -4.58 -37.81 26.62
C SER A 84 -3.97 -36.42 26.44
N VAL A 85 -3.02 -36.07 27.30
CA VAL A 85 -2.25 -34.81 27.23
C VAL A 85 -1.64 -34.60 25.83
N ASP A 86 -1.33 -35.69 25.12
CA ASP A 86 -0.86 -35.69 23.73
C ASP A 86 -1.89 -35.11 22.73
N GLY A 87 -3.17 -35.39 22.93
CA GLY A 87 -4.25 -34.86 22.08
C GLY A 87 -4.44 -33.36 22.25
N ILE A 88 -4.27 -32.86 23.48
CA ILE A 88 -4.30 -31.43 23.78
C ILE A 88 -3.10 -30.73 23.13
N TRP A 89 -1.91 -31.36 23.19
CA TRP A 89 -0.71 -30.75 22.63
C TRP A 89 -0.79 -30.66 21.09
N LYS A 90 -1.25 -31.72 20.42
CA LYS A 90 -1.49 -31.69 18.97
C LYS A 90 -2.49 -30.61 18.57
N ALA A 91 -3.58 -30.46 19.33
CA ALA A 91 -4.55 -29.41 19.06
C ALA A 91 -3.92 -28.01 19.22
N LEU A 92 -3.10 -27.79 20.25
CA LEU A 92 -2.41 -26.51 20.44
C LEU A 92 -1.44 -26.19 19.30
N ASP A 93 -0.70 -27.18 18.82
CA ASP A 93 0.28 -27.02 17.75
C ASP A 93 -0.42 -26.68 16.40
N MET A 94 -1.53 -27.36 16.12
CA MET A 94 -2.40 -27.03 14.98
C MET A 94 -2.95 -25.59 15.08
N MET A 95 -3.36 -25.15 16.27
CA MET A 95 -3.85 -23.80 16.48
C MET A 95 -2.76 -22.74 16.30
N GLN A 96 -1.55 -23.03 16.77
CA GLN A 96 -0.40 -22.15 16.56
C GLN A 96 -0.07 -22.01 15.07
N GLN A 97 -0.15 -23.11 14.32
CA GLN A 97 0.06 -23.11 12.87
C GLN A 97 -1.02 -22.30 12.14
N ILE A 98 -2.29 -22.47 12.49
CA ILE A 98 -3.41 -21.70 11.92
C ILE A 98 -3.22 -20.20 12.19
N ALA A 99 -2.84 -19.82 13.41
CA ALA A 99 -2.58 -18.42 13.76
C ALA A 99 -1.44 -17.82 12.92
N ASN A 100 -0.38 -18.59 12.68
CA ASN A 100 0.74 -18.19 11.83
C ASN A 100 0.30 -18.02 10.36
N ASP A 101 -0.52 -18.93 9.84
CA ASP A 101 -1.04 -18.88 8.47
C ASP A 101 -1.97 -17.69 8.26
N ILE A 102 -2.84 -17.38 9.22
CA ILE A 102 -3.69 -16.16 9.19
C ILE A 102 -2.83 -14.90 9.15
N ASN A 103 -1.80 -14.81 10.00
CA ASN A 103 -0.89 -13.67 10.02
C ASN A 103 -0.09 -13.53 8.71
N LYS A 104 0.27 -14.66 8.08
CA LYS A 104 0.90 -14.66 6.77
C LYS A 104 -0.07 -14.17 5.69
N MET A 105 -1.29 -14.69 5.65
CA MET A 105 -2.32 -14.26 4.70
C MET A 105 -2.61 -12.76 4.80
N LYS A 106 -2.66 -12.21 6.03
CA LYS A 106 -2.85 -10.77 6.25
C LYS A 106 -1.69 -9.95 5.68
N ARG A 107 -0.44 -10.39 5.90
CA ARG A 107 0.74 -9.76 5.29
C ARG A 107 0.72 -9.81 3.77
N ASP A 108 0.40 -10.96 3.20
CA ASP A 108 0.35 -11.13 1.74
C ASP A 108 -0.74 -10.25 1.11
N ARG A 109 -1.90 -10.10 1.78
CA ARG A 109 -2.96 -9.19 1.36
C ARG A 109 -2.49 -7.74 1.37
N LEU A 110 -1.93 -7.26 2.49
CA LEU A 110 -1.39 -5.90 2.59
C LEU A 110 -0.31 -5.62 1.54
N GLN A 111 0.54 -6.62 1.26
CA GLN A 111 1.56 -6.51 0.23
C GLN A 111 0.95 -6.38 -1.17
N ARG A 112 -0.10 -7.14 -1.49
CA ARG A 112 -0.81 -7.02 -2.77
C ARG A 112 -1.49 -5.66 -2.92
N GLU A 113 -2.18 -5.19 -1.89
CA GLU A 113 -2.84 -3.88 -1.90
C GLU A 113 -1.83 -2.74 -2.06
N SER A 114 -0.71 -2.80 -1.34
CA SER A 114 0.40 -1.84 -1.49
C SER A 114 0.98 -1.84 -2.90
N ARG A 115 1.23 -3.03 -3.48
CA ARG A 115 1.69 -3.14 -4.89
C ARG A 115 0.68 -2.58 -5.87
N SER A 116 -0.61 -2.86 -5.68
CA SER A 116 -1.66 -2.32 -6.53
C SER A 116 -1.74 -0.80 -6.44
N TRP A 117 -1.59 -0.22 -5.25
CA TRP A 117 -1.62 1.23 -5.06
C TRP A 117 -0.40 1.94 -5.67
N LEU A 118 0.78 1.31 -5.58
CA LEU A 118 2.01 1.79 -6.19
C LEU A 118 2.12 1.48 -7.69
N SER A 119 1.19 0.69 -8.24
CA SER A 119 1.22 0.38 -9.66
C SER A 119 0.96 1.65 -10.46
N PRO A 120 1.72 1.90 -11.54
CA PRO A 120 1.44 3.04 -12.38
C PRO A 120 0.01 2.92 -12.94
N PRO A 121 -0.70 4.05 -13.11
CA PRO A 121 -1.96 4.02 -13.86
C PRO A 121 -1.71 3.45 -15.26
N ASP A 122 -2.72 2.79 -15.81
CA ASP A 122 -2.63 2.23 -17.15
C ASP A 122 -2.24 3.35 -18.15
N PRO A 123 -1.06 3.26 -18.80
CA PRO A 123 -0.59 4.30 -19.70
C PRO A 123 -1.50 4.47 -20.91
N SER A 124 -2.31 3.47 -21.26
CA SER A 124 -3.25 3.55 -22.38
C SER A 124 -4.28 4.66 -22.20
N SER A 125 -4.74 4.90 -20.97
CA SER A 125 -5.72 5.96 -20.69
C SER A 125 -5.14 7.35 -20.97
N ASN A 126 -3.92 7.61 -20.49
CA ASN A 126 -3.23 8.87 -20.78
C ASN A 126 -2.91 9.00 -22.27
N TYR A 127 -2.49 7.91 -22.93
CA TYR A 127 -2.22 7.90 -24.36
C TYR A 127 -3.47 8.25 -25.18
N ASN A 128 -4.60 7.59 -24.90
CA ASN A 128 -5.86 7.84 -25.60
C ASN A 128 -6.35 9.28 -25.38
N ILE A 129 -6.30 9.79 -24.14
CA ILE A 129 -6.65 11.19 -23.86
C ILE A 129 -5.73 12.14 -24.64
N ALA A 130 -4.42 11.88 -24.66
CA ALA A 130 -3.46 12.69 -25.39
C ALA A 130 -3.74 12.67 -26.90
N CYS A 131 -4.12 11.52 -27.46
CA CYS A 131 -4.55 11.39 -28.85
C CYS A 131 -5.87 12.14 -29.13
N ASP A 132 -6.85 12.07 -28.24
CA ASP A 132 -8.15 12.74 -28.42
C ASP A 132 -8.04 14.27 -28.41
N ILE A 133 -7.14 14.83 -27.58
CA ILE A 133 -6.89 16.28 -27.52
C ILE A 133 -5.81 16.74 -28.52
N HIS A 134 -5.13 15.80 -29.18
CA HIS A 134 -4.09 16.11 -30.16
C HIS A 134 -4.71 16.84 -31.34
N GLN A 135 -4.12 17.98 -31.68
CA GLN A 135 -4.49 18.74 -32.87
C GLN A 135 -3.50 18.42 -33.99
N ASP A 136 -3.99 18.34 -35.21
CA ASP A 136 -3.16 18.14 -36.39
C ASP A 136 -2.01 19.16 -36.44
N GLY A 137 -0.78 18.68 -36.68
CA GLY A 137 0.44 19.50 -36.68
C GLY A 137 1.09 19.70 -35.31
N THR A 138 0.47 19.26 -34.21
CA THR A 138 1.07 19.35 -32.87
C THR A 138 2.33 18.50 -32.80
N ALA A 139 3.41 19.09 -32.29
CA ALA A 139 4.74 18.50 -32.16
C ALA A 139 5.45 18.13 -33.48
N THR A 140 4.86 18.41 -34.64
CA THR A 140 5.48 18.15 -35.96
C THR A 140 6.86 18.81 -36.10
N TRP A 141 7.03 20.04 -35.61
CA TRP A 141 8.32 20.75 -35.61
C TRP A 141 9.44 19.96 -34.91
N PHE A 142 9.07 19.10 -33.96
CA PHE A 142 9.99 18.28 -33.19
C PHE A 142 10.10 16.87 -33.76
N CYS A 143 8.99 16.15 -33.90
CA CYS A 143 8.94 14.75 -34.30
C CYS A 143 9.44 14.50 -35.73
N GLU A 144 9.17 15.44 -36.65
CA GLU A 144 9.67 15.40 -38.03
C GLU A 144 10.96 16.21 -38.21
N GLY A 145 11.43 16.85 -37.13
CA GLY A 145 12.62 17.68 -37.12
C GLY A 145 13.91 16.86 -37.03
N SER A 146 15.00 17.44 -37.52
CA SER A 146 16.33 16.84 -37.44
C SER A 146 16.80 16.62 -36.01
N VAL A 147 16.36 17.45 -35.06
CA VAL A 147 16.73 17.36 -33.63
C VAL A 147 16.31 16.02 -33.03
N PHE A 148 15.07 15.59 -33.26
CA PHE A 148 14.59 14.30 -32.78
C PHE A 148 15.29 13.14 -33.49
N ALA A 149 15.43 13.23 -34.82
CA ALA A 149 16.10 12.19 -35.61
C ALA A 149 17.55 11.97 -35.16
N GLU A 150 18.30 13.05 -34.93
CA GLU A 150 19.69 12.99 -34.45
C GLU A 150 19.78 12.44 -33.02
N TRP A 151 18.90 12.90 -32.13
CA TRP A 151 18.83 12.39 -30.77
C TRP A 151 18.50 10.89 -30.74
N ASN A 152 17.50 10.45 -31.49
CA ASN A 152 17.07 9.05 -31.56
C ASN A 152 18.18 8.13 -32.11
N ALA A 153 19.00 8.65 -33.03
CA ALA A 153 20.14 7.90 -33.58
C ALA A 153 21.34 7.83 -32.62
N LYS A 154 21.61 8.90 -31.85
CA LYS A 154 22.85 9.02 -31.03
C LYS A 154 22.64 8.73 -29.54
N GLY A 155 21.42 8.82 -29.03
CA GLY A 155 21.07 8.57 -27.63
C GLY A 155 21.66 9.59 -26.64
N SER A 156 21.94 10.82 -27.07
CA SER A 156 22.49 11.87 -26.20
C SER A 156 21.42 12.50 -25.28
N LEU A 157 21.82 13.38 -24.35
CA LEU A 157 20.88 14.14 -23.54
C LEU A 157 20.23 15.26 -24.39
N LEU A 158 18.90 15.32 -24.42
CA LEU A 158 18.14 16.36 -25.12
C LEU A 158 17.20 17.07 -24.13
N TRP A 159 17.31 18.41 -24.06
CA TRP A 159 16.46 19.25 -23.23
C TRP A 159 15.41 19.94 -24.08
N ILE A 160 14.13 19.67 -23.79
CA ILE A 160 12.99 20.36 -24.38
C ILE A 160 12.41 21.28 -23.31
N HIS A 161 12.34 22.58 -23.61
CA HIS A 161 11.72 23.55 -22.72
C HIS A 161 10.49 24.18 -23.38
N GLY A 162 9.39 24.27 -22.65
CA GLY A 162 8.19 25.00 -23.06
C GLY A 162 8.06 26.30 -22.28
N LYS A 163 7.41 27.32 -22.86
CA LYS A 163 6.91 28.46 -22.08
C LYS A 163 5.60 28.06 -21.42
N ARG A 164 5.45 28.34 -20.13
CA ARG A 164 4.14 28.36 -19.46
C ARG A 164 3.52 29.72 -19.75
N GLU A 165 2.41 29.74 -20.48
CA GLU A 165 1.49 30.88 -20.51
C GLU A 165 0.46 30.75 -19.39
#